data_AF-A0A958AWX8-F1
#
_entry.id   AF-A0A958AWX8-F1
#
_cell.length_a   1.000
_cell.length_b   1.000
_cell.length_c   1.000
_cell.angle_alpha   90.00
_cell.angle_beta   90.00
_cell.angle_gamma   90.00
#
_symmetry.space_group_name_H-M   'P 1'
#
loop_
_entity.id
_entity.type
_entity.pdbx_description
1 polymer ?
#
loop_
_entity_poly.entity_id
_entity_poly.type
_entity_poly.pdbx_seq_one_letter_code
_entity_poly.pdbx_strand_id
1 'polypeptide(L)'
;MPPTTLLRRGDTFIAILAAGLVLLYIWAAGGGFPLDDSWIHQTYARNLAEYGEWAFTPGTPSTASTSPLYTVILAIGYRLGIPFAIWTHGLGIICLIVTGLIGARMAQRLLPDHRNIGIYTGLALVAEWHLLWAAAAGMETMVL
;
A
#
# COMPACT_ATOMS: atom_id res chain seq x y z
N MET A 1 -28.07 17.45 -9.52
CA MET A 1 -26.80 16.74 -9.23
C MET A 1 -26.42 17.01 -7.79
N PRO A 2 -26.22 15.99 -6.93
CA PRO A 2 -25.72 16.25 -5.58
C PRO A 2 -24.29 16.81 -5.67
N PRO A 3 -23.89 17.69 -4.74
CA PRO A 3 -22.59 18.34 -4.79
C PRO A 3 -21.46 17.32 -4.70
N THR A 4 -20.54 17.37 -5.65
CA THR A 4 -19.31 16.59 -5.71
C THR A 4 -18.27 17.14 -4.74
N THR A 5 -18.52 17.07 -3.43
CA THR A 5 -17.41 17.17 -2.48
C THR A 5 -16.63 15.86 -2.58
N LEU A 6 -15.37 15.97 -3.01
CA LEU A 6 -14.50 14.81 -3.29
C LEU A 6 -14.25 13.93 -2.05
N LEU A 7 -14.42 14.51 -0.85
CA LEU A 7 -14.21 13.85 0.44
C LEU A 7 -15.45 14.05 1.32
N ARG A 8 -16.09 12.93 1.69
CA ARG A 8 -17.14 12.90 2.70
C ARG A 8 -16.49 12.79 4.09
N ARG A 9 -17.18 13.26 5.14
CA ARG A 9 -16.69 13.11 6.54
C ARG A 9 -16.29 11.66 6.89
N GLY A 10 -16.99 10.67 6.33
CA GLY A 10 -16.67 9.25 6.51
C GLY A 10 -15.38 8.81 5.82
N ASP A 11 -15.01 9.45 4.70
CA ASP A 11 -13.80 9.13 3.94
C ASP A 11 -12.54 9.46 4.76
N THR A 12 -12.58 10.59 5.48
CA THR A 12 -11.50 10.97 6.42
C THR A 12 -11.34 9.95 7.54
N PHE A 13 -12.44 9.40 8.06
CA PHE A 13 -12.39 8.41 9.14
C PHE A 13 -11.79 7.08 8.65
N ILE A 14 -12.17 6.62 7.46
CA ILE A 14 -11.57 5.45 6.80
C ILE A 14 -10.07 5.67 6.59
N ALA A 15 -9.68 6.86 6.10
CA ALA A 15 -8.28 7.18 5.84
C ALA A 15 -7.42 7.21 7.10
N ILE A 16 -7.92 7.85 8.17
CA ILE A 16 -7.24 7.91 9.48
C ILE A 16 -7.11 6.50 10.07
N LEU A 17 -8.17 5.69 10.02
CA LEU A 17 -8.12 4.34 10.57
C LEU A 17 -7.11 3.47 9.82
N ALA A 18 -7.14 3.48 8.48
CA ALA A 18 -6.19 2.73 7.66
C ALA A 18 -4.73 3.10 7.96
N ALA A 19 -4.41 4.40 7.93
CA ALA A 19 -3.07 4.88 8.24
C ALA A 19 -2.67 4.54 9.68
N GLY A 20 -3.57 4.75 10.64
CA GLY A 20 -3.31 4.47 12.06
C GLY A 20 -3.03 3.00 12.32
N LEU A 21 -3.80 2.08 11.73
CA LEU A 21 -3.60 0.64 11.89
C LEU A 21 -2.28 0.18 11.26
N VAL A 22 -1.94 0.66 10.07
CA VAL A 22 -0.67 0.29 9.42
C VAL A 22 0.52 0.84 10.21
N LEU A 23 0.46 2.10 10.65
CA LEU A 23 1.52 2.70 11.48
C LEU A 23 1.67 1.98 12.82
N LEU A 24 0.57 1.56 13.44
CA LEU A 24 0.59 0.74 14.65
C LEU A 24 1.26 -0.61 14.41
N TYR A 25 0.94 -1.28 13.30
CA TYR A 25 1.59 -2.52 12.92
C TYR A 25 3.10 -2.34 12.73
N ILE A 26 3.51 -1.33 11.96
CA ILE A 26 4.92 -1.02 11.69
C ILE A 26 5.67 -0.76 12.99
N TRP A 27 5.08 0.04 13.88
CA TRP A 27 5.67 0.32 15.20
C TRP A 27 5.82 -0.95 16.04
N ALA A 28 4.78 -1.80 16.09
CA ALA A 28 4.82 -3.07 16.82
C ALA A 28 5.82 -4.08 16.23
N ALA A 29 6.05 -4.03 14.91
CA ALA A 29 6.98 -4.90 14.19
C ALA A 29 8.43 -4.38 14.16
N GLY A 30 8.73 -3.24 14.80
CA GLY A 30 10.09 -2.68 14.85
C GLY A 30 10.52 -1.90 13.60
N GLY A 31 9.58 -1.54 12.72
CA GLY A 31 9.82 -0.65 11.58
C GLY A 31 10.37 -1.31 10.31
N GLY A 32 10.67 -2.61 10.35
CA GLY A 32 11.14 -3.39 9.20
C GLY A 32 10.02 -4.15 8.48
N PHE A 33 10.37 -4.83 7.40
CA PHE A 33 9.45 -5.73 6.72
C PHE A 33 9.43 -7.12 7.40
N PRO A 34 8.25 -7.71 7.61
CA PRO A 34 8.11 -9.01 8.27
C PRO A 34 8.48 -10.20 7.38
N LEU A 35 8.58 -10.00 6.06
CA LEU A 35 8.90 -11.03 5.07
C LEU A 35 10.29 -10.77 4.48
N ASP A 36 11.02 -11.85 4.22
CA ASP A 36 12.28 -11.85 3.47
C ASP A 36 12.07 -11.41 2.02
N ASP A 37 10.99 -11.82 1.38
CA ASP A 37 10.64 -11.41 0.01
C ASP A 37 10.59 -9.88 -0.18
N SER A 38 10.06 -9.15 0.82
CA SER A 38 10.03 -7.68 0.78
C SER A 38 11.44 -7.10 0.64
N TRP A 39 12.43 -7.68 1.31
CA TRP A 39 13.83 -7.26 1.22
C TRP A 39 14.47 -7.64 -0.11
N ILE A 40 14.05 -8.74 -0.74
CA ILE A 40 14.44 -9.09 -2.10
C ILE A 40 13.95 -8.00 -3.07
N HIS A 41 12.69 -7.58 -2.98
CA HIS A 41 12.16 -6.48 -3.79
C HIS A 41 12.94 -5.17 -3.59
N GLN A 42 13.27 -4.81 -2.34
CA GLN A 42 14.10 -3.63 -2.05
C GLN A 42 15.49 -3.72 -2.69
N THR A 43 16.12 -4.91 -2.66
CA THR A 43 17.45 -5.10 -3.23
C THR A 43 17.44 -4.90 -4.74
N TYR A 44 16.47 -5.50 -5.44
CA TYR A 44 16.29 -5.27 -6.88
C TYR A 44 15.97 -3.81 -7.19
N ALA A 45 15.10 -3.17 -6.40
CA ALA A 45 14.72 -1.78 -6.59
C ALA A 45 15.91 -0.83 -6.42
N ARG A 46 16.72 -1.04 -5.39
CA ARG A 46 17.95 -0.28 -5.15
C ARG A 46 18.94 -0.46 -6.30
N ASN A 47 19.21 -1.70 -6.71
CA ASN A 47 20.17 -1.97 -7.77
C ASN A 47 19.72 -1.40 -9.12
N LEU A 48 18.41 -1.45 -9.39
CA LEU A 48 17.82 -0.82 -10.57
C LEU A 48 17.98 0.71 -10.52
N ALA A 49 17.79 1.34 -9.34
CA ALA A 49 17.89 2.78 -9.18
C ALA A 49 19.35 3.29 -9.21
N GLU A 50 20.30 2.54 -8.65
CA GLU A 50 21.70 2.92 -8.52
C GLU A 50 22.54 2.55 -9.76
N TYR A 51 22.35 1.33 -10.27
CA TYR A 51 23.19 0.76 -11.34
C TYR A 51 22.45 0.59 -12.67
N GLY A 52 21.11 0.74 -12.69
CA GLY A 52 20.31 0.45 -13.88
C GLY A 52 20.20 -1.06 -14.15
N GLU A 53 20.54 -1.89 -13.18
CA GLU A 53 20.64 -3.34 -13.35
C GLU A 53 19.47 -4.05 -12.69
N TRP A 54 18.89 -4.99 -13.45
CA TRP A 54 17.92 -5.94 -12.92
C TRP A 54 18.62 -7.13 -12.29
N ALA A 55 19.21 -6.91 -11.12
CA ALA A 55 20.08 -7.89 -10.47
C ALA A 55 19.89 -7.90 -8.95
N PHE A 56 19.99 -9.08 -8.33
CA PHE A 56 20.11 -9.16 -6.87
C PHE A 56 21.53 -8.84 -6.41
N THR A 57 22.53 -9.44 -7.08
CA THR A 57 23.95 -9.13 -6.92
C THR A 57 24.40 -8.24 -8.07
N PRO A 58 24.89 -7.00 -7.83
CA PRO A 58 25.37 -6.12 -8.89
C PRO A 58 26.40 -6.81 -9.79
N GLY A 59 26.32 -6.56 -11.10
CA GLY A 59 27.13 -7.19 -12.14
C GLY A 59 26.68 -8.60 -12.54
N THR A 60 25.68 -9.18 -11.87
CA THR A 60 25.10 -10.49 -12.22
C THR A 60 23.59 -10.35 -12.47
N PRO A 61 23.18 -9.96 -13.68
CA PRO A 61 21.76 -9.83 -14.03
C PRO A 61 20.98 -11.11 -13.72
N SER A 62 19.84 -10.97 -13.06
CA SER A 62 19.02 -12.09 -12.62
C SER A 62 17.54 -11.73 -12.72
N THR A 63 16.73 -12.60 -13.32
CA THR A 63 15.29 -12.34 -13.52
C THR A 63 14.42 -12.92 -12.40
N ALA A 64 14.94 -12.99 -11.17
CA ALA A 64 14.22 -13.61 -10.05
C ALA A 64 13.20 -12.66 -9.37
N SER A 65 13.00 -11.44 -9.88
CA SER A 65 11.90 -10.59 -9.42
C SER A 65 10.58 -11.13 -9.96
N THR A 66 9.73 -11.61 -9.06
CA THR A 66 8.38 -12.12 -9.34
C THR A 66 7.38 -11.02 -9.67
N SER A 67 7.70 -9.75 -9.36
CA SER A 67 6.83 -8.59 -9.56
C SER A 67 7.59 -7.39 -10.16
N PRO A 68 7.84 -7.38 -11.48
CA PRO A 68 8.67 -6.36 -12.10
C PRO A 68 8.14 -4.93 -11.97
N LEU A 69 6.83 -4.73 -12.11
CA LEU A 69 6.23 -3.42 -11.95
C LEU A 69 6.44 -2.87 -10.52
N TYR A 70 6.35 -3.73 -9.51
CA TYR A 70 6.59 -3.34 -8.13
C TYR A 70 8.05 -2.93 -7.89
N THR A 71 9.01 -3.67 -8.46
CA THR A 71 10.43 -3.29 -8.45
C THR A 71 10.65 -1.89 -9.03
N VAL A 72 10.01 -1.57 -10.16
CA VAL A 72 10.12 -0.23 -10.78
C VAL A 72 9.53 0.85 -9.88
N ILE A 73 8.35 0.62 -9.29
CA ILE A 73 7.71 1.56 -8.36
C ILE A 73 8.60 1.84 -7.14
N LEU A 74 9.23 0.81 -6.58
CA LEU A 74 10.16 0.97 -5.46
C LEU A 74 11.44 1.69 -5.88
N ALA A 75 11.98 1.41 -7.07
CA ALA A 75 13.18 2.06 -7.59
C ALA A 75 13.02 3.58 -7.72
N ILE A 76 11.81 4.06 -8.01
CA ILE A 76 11.48 5.50 -7.99
C ILE A 76 11.77 6.10 -6.61
N GLY A 77 11.39 5.43 -5.52
CA GLY A 77 11.65 5.90 -4.16
C GLY A 77 13.14 6.07 -3.87
N TYR A 78 13.95 5.09 -4.27
CA TYR A 78 15.41 5.18 -4.19
C TYR A 78 15.97 6.33 -5.03
N ARG A 79 15.47 6.52 -6.25
CA ARG A 79 15.91 7.59 -7.16
C ARG A 79 15.58 8.98 -6.61
N LEU A 80 14.48 9.12 -5.89
CA LEU A 80 14.06 10.35 -5.22
C LEU A 80 14.77 10.58 -3.87
N GLY A 81 15.56 9.62 -3.39
CA GLY A 81 16.24 9.70 -2.09
C GLY A 81 15.30 9.56 -0.89
N ILE A 82 14.10 9.01 -1.08
CA ILE A 82 13.13 8.78 -0.01
C ILE A 82 13.54 7.51 0.75
N PRO A 83 13.54 7.49 2.09
CA PRO A 83 13.82 6.28 2.85
C PRO A 83 12.90 5.13 2.42
N PHE A 84 13.49 3.98 2.07
CA PHE A 84 12.79 2.87 1.45
C PHE A 84 11.57 2.39 2.25
N ALA A 85 11.67 2.37 3.59
CA ALA A 85 10.57 2.01 4.47
C ALA A 85 9.40 3.01 4.39
N ILE A 86 9.70 4.32 4.36
CA ILE A 86 8.67 5.37 4.25
C ILE A 86 7.98 5.28 2.90
N TRP A 87 8.73 5.11 1.81
CA TRP A 87 8.17 4.97 0.47
C TRP A 87 7.26 3.74 0.39
N THR A 88 7.76 2.58 0.81
CA THR A 88 7.06 1.31 0.70
C THR A 88 5.81 1.25 1.56
N HIS A 89 5.91 1.58 2.84
CA HIS A 89 4.74 1.61 3.72
C HIS A 89 3.76 2.73 3.34
N GLY A 90 4.25 3.86 2.84
CA GLY A 90 3.42 4.93 2.31
C GLY A 90 2.55 4.48 1.15
N LEU A 91 3.12 3.72 0.20
CA LEU A 91 2.36 3.10 -0.90
C LEU A 91 1.29 2.14 -0.38
N GLY A 92 1.65 1.26 0.56
CA GLY A 92 0.70 0.34 1.18
C GLY A 92 -0.47 1.05 1.89
N ILE A 93 -0.18 2.11 2.65
CA ILE A 93 -1.21 2.95 3.30
C ILE A 93 -2.13 3.57 2.25
N ILE A 94 -1.57 4.17 1.20
CA ILE A 94 -2.36 4.81 0.13
C ILE A 94 -3.27 3.77 -0.54
N CYS A 95 -2.77 2.59 -0.87
CA CYS A 95 -3.56 1.52 -1.47
C CYS A 95 -4.66 1.01 -0.53
N LEU A 96 -4.39 0.83 0.76
CA LEU A 96 -5.42 0.44 1.74
C LEU A 96 -6.53 1.49 1.85
N ILE A 97 -6.18 2.78 1.87
CA ILE A 97 -7.13 3.88 1.87
C ILE A 97 -7.98 3.82 0.60
N VAL A 98 -7.35 3.72 -0.58
CA VAL A 98 -8.05 3.66 -1.86
C VAL A 98 -9.01 2.48 -1.91
N THR A 99 -8.60 1.29 -1.45
CA THR A 99 -9.44 0.09 -1.35
C THR A 99 -10.66 0.34 -0.46
N GLY A 100 -10.46 0.89 0.74
CA GLY A 100 -11.57 1.23 1.64
C GLY A 100 -12.54 2.25 1.04
N LEU A 101 -12.02 3.28 0.37
CA LEU A 101 -12.85 4.31 -0.27
C LEU A 101 -13.60 3.80 -1.50
N ILE A 102 -12.99 2.93 -2.31
CA ILE A 102 -13.65 2.27 -3.45
C ILE A 102 -14.77 1.37 -2.93
N GLY A 103 -14.50 0.51 -1.94
CA GLY A 103 -15.50 -0.35 -1.32
C GLY A 103 -16.66 0.44 -0.72
N ALA A 104 -16.37 1.56 -0.04
CA ALA A 104 -17.39 2.47 0.48
C ALA A 104 -18.32 3.03 -0.62
N ARG A 105 -17.74 3.45 -1.75
CA ARG A 105 -18.49 3.98 -2.90
C ARG A 105 -19.28 2.89 -3.62
N MET A 106 -18.71 1.70 -3.76
CA MET A 106 -19.40 0.55 -4.35
C MET A 106 -20.61 0.15 -3.51
N ALA A 107 -20.46 0.04 -2.19
CA ALA A 107 -21.56 -0.29 -1.29
C ALA A 107 -22.70 0.74 -1.36
N GLN A 108 -22.37 2.03 -1.40
CA GLN A 108 -23.38 3.09 -1.57
C GLN A 108 -24.11 3.04 -2.91
N ARG A 109 -23.44 2.58 -3.97
CA ARG A 109 -24.07 2.41 -5.30
C ARG A 109 -24.98 1.19 -5.35
N LEU A 110 -24.61 0.12 -4.65
CA LEU A 110 -25.38 -1.13 -4.61
C LEU A 110 -26.60 -1.06 -3.68
N LEU A 111 -26.49 -0.32 -2.57
CA LEU A 111 -27.51 -0.20 -1.54
C LEU A 111 -27.81 1.28 -1.22
N PRO A 112 -28.40 2.03 -2.18
CA PRO A 112 -28.56 3.48 -2.07
C PRO A 112 -29.47 3.92 -0.91
N ASP A 113 -30.41 3.07 -0.50
CA ASP A 113 -31.34 3.35 0.60
C ASP A 113 -30.65 3.34 1.98
N HIS A 114 -29.46 2.73 2.08
CA HIS A 114 -28.70 2.62 3.32
C HIS A 114 -27.61 3.71 3.40
N ARG A 115 -27.97 4.89 3.92
CA ARG A 115 -27.09 6.07 3.98
C ARG A 115 -25.67 5.83 4.54
N ASN A 116 -25.54 4.92 5.52
CA ASN A 116 -24.27 4.66 6.20
C ASN A 116 -23.53 3.41 5.71
N ILE A 117 -24.08 2.67 4.73
CA ILE A 117 -23.47 1.39 4.32
C ILE A 117 -22.03 1.56 3.83
N GLY A 118 -21.74 2.66 3.12
CA GLY A 118 -20.40 2.93 2.60
C GLY A 118 -19.35 3.10 3.69
N ILE A 119 -19.65 3.83 4.78
CA ILE A 119 -18.67 3.98 5.86
C ILE A 119 -18.43 2.64 6.56
N TYR A 120 -19.47 1.85 6.80
CA TYR A 120 -19.30 0.54 7.43
C TYR A 120 -18.50 -0.43 6.55
N THR A 121 -18.77 -0.48 5.24
CA THR A 121 -18.00 -1.31 4.31
C THR A 121 -16.55 -0.84 4.21
N GLY A 122 -16.31 0.47 4.10
CA GLY A 122 -14.95 1.00 4.04
C GLY A 122 -14.16 0.71 5.32
N LEU A 123 -14.79 0.88 6.49
CA LEU A 123 -14.16 0.54 7.78
C LEU A 123 -13.91 -0.96 7.93
N ALA A 124 -14.85 -1.80 7.51
CA ALA A 124 -14.67 -3.25 7.54
C ALA A 124 -13.50 -3.69 6.65
N LEU A 125 -13.36 -3.11 5.44
CA LEU A 125 -12.23 -3.41 4.55
C LEU A 125 -10.89 -2.99 5.13
N VAL A 126 -10.78 -1.79 5.69
CA VAL A 126 -9.48 -1.32 6.24
C VAL A 126 -9.12 -1.98 7.56
N ALA A 127 -10.11 -2.50 8.30
CA ALA A 127 -9.92 -3.27 9.52
C ALA A 127 -9.75 -4.78 9.26
N GLU A 128 -9.98 -5.26 8.02
CA GLU A 128 -9.78 -6.65 7.67
C GLU A 128 -8.28 -6.97 7.74
N TRP A 129 -7.92 -7.89 8.64
CA TRP A 129 -6.54 -8.09 9.04
C TRP A 129 -5.64 -8.55 7.89
N HIS A 130 -6.16 -9.30 6.92
CA HIS A 130 -5.43 -9.71 5.73
C HIS A 130 -5.02 -8.51 4.87
N LEU A 131 -5.92 -7.54 4.67
CA LEU A 131 -5.65 -6.33 3.90
C LEU A 131 -4.71 -5.40 4.66
N LEU A 132 -4.89 -5.28 5.97
CA LEU A 132 -3.98 -4.53 6.82
C LEU A 132 -2.56 -5.10 6.75
N TRP A 133 -2.41 -6.42 6.89
CA TRP A 133 -1.12 -7.09 6.81
C TRP A 133 -0.51 -6.95 5.41
N ALA A 134 -1.28 -7.13 4.34
CA ALA A 134 -0.81 -6.93 2.97
C ALA A 134 -0.30 -5.48 2.74
N ALA A 135 -0.98 -4.48 3.30
CA ALA A 135 -0.55 -3.08 3.23
C ALA A 135 0.74 -2.81 4.01
N ALA A 136 0.96 -3.52 5.11
CA ALA A 136 2.10 -3.29 6.00
C ALA A 136 3.33 -4.16 5.66
N ALA A 137 3.15 -5.31 5.02
CA ALA A 137 4.21 -6.30 4.78
C ALA A 137 5.33 -5.80 3.84
N GLY A 138 5.06 -4.76 3.04
CA GLY A 138 6.00 -4.23 2.05
C GLY A 138 6.13 -5.09 0.80
N MET A 139 5.09 -5.89 0.53
CA MET A 139 4.94 -6.69 -0.68
C MET A 139 4.05 -5.99 -1.71
N GLU A 140 4.14 -6.44 -2.95
CA GLU A 140 3.27 -6.05 -4.04
C GLU A 140 1.79 -6.33 -3.77
N THR A 141 1.44 -7.26 -2.87
CA THR A 141 0.08 -7.82 -2.68
C THR A 141 -1.02 -6.77 -2.49
N MET A 142 -0.68 -5.62 -1.89
CA MET A 142 -1.63 -4.52 -1.72
C MET A 142 -1.52 -3.45 -2.82
N VAL A 143 -0.39 -3.41 -3.53
CA VAL A 143 -0.08 -2.40 -4.54
C VAL A 143 -0.48 -2.83 -5.94
N LEU A 144 -0.39 -4.13 -6.26
CA LEU A 144 -0.65 -4.76 -7.57
C LEU A 144 -1.59 -5.96 -7.41
#